data_AF-A0A1S3UKV3-F1
#
_entry.id   AF-A0A1S3UKV3-F1
#
_cell.length_a   1.000
_cell.length_b   1.000
_cell.length_c   1.000
_cell.angle_alpha   90.00
_cell.angle_beta   90.00
_cell.angle_gamma   90.00
#
_symmetry.space_group_name_H-M   'P 1'
#
loop_
_entity.id
_entity.type
_entity.pdbx_description
1 polymer ?
#
loop_
_entity_poly.entity_id
_entity_poly.type
_entity_poly.pdbx_seq_one_letter_code
_entity_poly.pdbx_strand_id
1 'polypeptide(L)'
;MNAKWWSETLDTILLENPNLKINEIRSKSLRKWNTNVTLSKARRAKLMASCKVEGSFKDQFTRIYDYAHELLRCNPGSTVKVKVDSENGQTIFQRFNYKGELLTVVGRDPNEKMLPLAYAIMEVENKETWSWFLELLIEDLGGTEVCDACTFMSDQQKGLLPVLFELLPRAEHRFCMRHLYANFRKKIQRAHLKTLTWKAATSTYPQAWKREILNMKEVNVEAYKYLIVIPPRLSSN
;
A
#
# COMPACT_ATOMS: atom_id res chain seq x y z
N MET A 1 12.92 -8.05 39.82
CA MET A 1 13.39 -8.05 38.42
C MET A 1 12.78 -6.92 37.61
N ASN A 2 13.63 -6.17 36.90
CA ASN A 2 13.26 -5.07 35.99
C ASN A 2 13.32 -5.55 34.51
N ALA A 3 12.59 -4.90 33.62
CA ALA A 3 12.51 -5.20 32.19
C ALA A 3 13.85 -5.10 31.46
N LYS A 4 14.77 -4.21 31.90
CA LYS A 4 16.10 -4.03 31.29
C LYS A 4 16.95 -5.31 31.36
N TRP A 5 17.15 -5.84 32.57
CA TRP A 5 17.85 -7.11 32.79
C TRP A 5 17.20 -8.27 32.01
N TRP A 6 15.88 -8.25 31.94
CA TRP A 6 15.10 -9.23 31.17
C TRP A 6 15.31 -9.13 29.65
N SER A 7 15.49 -7.92 29.12
CA SER A 7 15.79 -7.72 27.69
C SER A 7 17.14 -8.30 27.31
N GLU A 8 18.17 -8.08 28.13
CA GLU A 8 19.53 -8.60 27.90
C GLU A 8 19.56 -10.13 27.83
N THR A 9 18.72 -10.79 28.63
CA THR A 9 18.62 -12.25 28.60
C THR A 9 17.76 -12.77 27.43
N LEU A 10 16.85 -11.93 26.91
CA LEU A 10 16.04 -12.26 25.74
C LEU A 10 16.77 -12.02 24.42
N ASP A 11 17.77 -11.13 24.39
CA ASP A 11 18.56 -10.81 23.18
C ASP A 11 19.09 -12.10 22.52
N THR A 12 19.75 -12.97 23.29
CA THR A 12 20.29 -14.25 22.79
C THR A 12 19.20 -15.20 22.29
N ILE A 13 18.04 -15.20 22.95
CA ILE A 13 16.92 -16.09 22.61
C ILE A 13 16.19 -15.60 21.35
N LEU A 14 16.11 -14.29 21.14
CA LEU A 14 15.51 -13.70 19.95
C LEU A 14 16.41 -13.85 18.72
N LEU A 15 17.73 -13.85 18.89
CA LEU A 15 18.68 -14.19 17.82
C LEU A 15 18.46 -15.61 17.31
N GLU A 16 18.19 -16.56 18.21
CA GLU A 16 17.91 -17.96 17.85
C GLU A 16 16.47 -18.17 17.34
N ASN A 17 15.51 -17.39 17.83
CA ASN A 17 14.10 -17.47 17.41
C ASN A 17 13.40 -16.09 17.43
N PRO A 18 13.37 -15.40 16.27
CA PRO A 18 12.76 -14.06 16.17
C PRO A 18 11.25 -14.04 16.45
N ASN A 19 10.55 -15.15 16.15
CA ASN A 19 9.09 -15.26 16.26
C ASN A 19 8.60 -15.70 17.64
N LEU A 20 9.45 -15.64 18.67
CA LEU A 20 9.16 -16.11 20.02
C LEU A 20 7.86 -15.49 20.59
N LYS A 21 6.93 -16.33 21.05
CA LYS A 21 5.65 -15.84 21.59
C LYS A 21 5.81 -15.32 23.01
N ILE A 22 5.05 -14.29 23.37
CA ILE A 22 5.13 -13.68 24.72
C ILE A 22 4.76 -14.67 25.84
N ASN A 23 3.87 -15.63 25.56
CA ASN A 23 3.54 -16.67 26.53
C ASN A 23 4.72 -17.63 26.77
N GLU A 24 5.51 -17.93 25.74
CA GLU A 24 6.72 -18.77 25.86
C GLU A 24 7.79 -18.06 26.69
N ILE A 25 7.91 -16.74 26.55
CA ILE A 25 8.77 -15.90 27.39
C ILE A 25 8.40 -16.05 28.87
N ARG A 26 7.11 -16.02 29.20
CA ARG A 26 6.63 -16.21 30.58
C ARG A 26 6.87 -17.62 31.08
N SER A 27 6.61 -18.64 30.27
CA SER A 27 6.87 -20.03 30.64
C SER A 27 8.36 -20.30 30.87
N LYS A 28 9.25 -19.72 30.05
CA LYS A 28 10.71 -19.81 30.23
C LYS A 28 11.18 -19.11 31.51
N SER A 29 10.60 -17.95 31.85
CA SER A 29 10.85 -17.26 33.13
C SER A 29 10.62 -18.16 34.32
N LEU A 30 9.43 -18.79 34.34
CA LEU A 30 9.00 -19.61 35.44
C LEU A 30 9.86 -20.87 35.54
N ARG A 31 10.19 -21.51 34.42
CA ARG A 31 11.02 -22.72 34.40
C ARG A 31 12.45 -22.48 34.84
N LYS A 32 13.09 -21.40 34.37
CA LYS A 32 14.53 -21.17 34.58
C LYS A 32 14.85 -20.47 35.90
N TRP A 33 13.97 -19.57 36.34
CA TRP A 33 14.23 -18.70 37.51
C TRP A 33 13.11 -18.73 38.55
N ASN A 34 12.15 -19.65 38.43
CA ASN A 34 11.01 -19.81 39.34
C ASN A 34 10.28 -18.51 39.67
N THR A 35 10.13 -17.64 38.68
CA THR A 35 9.62 -16.28 38.89
C THR A 35 8.53 -15.94 37.89
N ASN A 36 7.46 -15.36 38.43
CA ASN A 36 6.32 -14.90 37.65
C ASN A 36 6.56 -13.50 37.08
N VAL A 37 6.52 -13.39 35.75
CA VAL A 37 6.63 -12.12 35.03
C VAL A 37 5.25 -11.74 34.49
N THR A 38 4.86 -10.49 34.73
CA THR A 38 3.60 -9.95 34.20
C THR A 38 3.68 -9.76 32.68
N LEU A 39 2.52 -9.81 32.02
CA LEU A 39 2.44 -9.67 30.56
C LEU A 39 3.07 -8.36 30.07
N SER A 40 2.83 -7.25 30.78
CA SER A 40 3.39 -5.94 30.43
C SER A 40 4.92 -5.90 30.54
N LYS A 41 5.50 -6.57 31.54
CA LYS A 41 6.97 -6.67 31.68
C LYS A 41 7.58 -7.54 30.58
N ALA A 42 6.95 -8.67 30.25
CA ALA A 42 7.40 -9.55 29.16
C ALA A 42 7.33 -8.84 27.80
N ARG A 43 6.25 -8.09 27.52
CA ARG A 43 6.11 -7.26 26.32
C ARG A 43 7.21 -6.21 26.23
N ARG A 44 7.44 -5.46 27.31
CA ARG A 44 8.45 -4.39 27.34
C ARG A 44 9.86 -4.96 27.16
N ALA A 45 10.16 -6.07 27.83
CA ALA A 45 11.45 -6.74 27.69
C ALA A 45 11.68 -7.28 26.28
N LYS A 46 10.66 -7.92 25.67
CA LYS A 46 10.72 -8.36 24.28
C LYS A 46 10.95 -7.18 23.33
N LEU A 47 10.22 -6.08 23.51
CA LEU A 47 10.36 -4.89 22.67
C LEU A 47 11.76 -4.28 22.78
N MET A 48 12.29 -4.14 24.00
CA MET A 48 13.66 -3.68 24.22
C MET A 48 14.70 -4.60 23.56
N ALA A 49 14.50 -5.91 23.65
CA ALA A 49 15.41 -6.89 23.07
C ALA A 49 15.34 -6.91 21.54
N SER A 50 14.14 -6.88 20.96
CA SER A 50 13.94 -6.71 19.52
C SER A 50 14.59 -5.43 18.99
N CYS A 51 14.43 -4.30 19.68
CA CYS A 51 15.11 -3.05 19.28
C CYS A 51 16.64 -3.13 19.33
N LYS A 52 17.23 -4.00 20.17
CA LYS A 52 18.69 -4.20 20.17
C LYS A 52 19.14 -5.13 19.05
N VAL A 53 18.38 -6.20 18.79
CA VAL A 53 18.74 -7.23 17.80
C VAL A 53 18.50 -6.73 16.37
N GLU A 54 17.33 -6.14 16.11
CA GLU A 54 16.92 -5.65 14.79
C GLU A 54 17.35 -4.19 14.55
N GLY A 55 17.78 -3.51 15.61
CA GLY A 55 18.01 -2.07 15.64
C GLY A 55 16.73 -1.29 15.94
N SER A 56 16.90 -0.02 16.33
CA SER A 56 15.76 0.88 16.48
C SER A 56 15.33 1.35 15.09
N PHE A 57 14.02 1.42 14.83
CA PHE A 57 13.50 2.10 13.64
C PHE A 57 14.10 3.49 13.50
N LYS A 58 14.28 4.21 14.61
CA LYS A 58 14.90 5.53 14.65
C LYS A 58 16.32 5.53 14.06
N ASP A 59 17.12 4.51 14.36
CA ASP A 59 18.50 4.39 13.89
C ASP A 59 18.58 3.90 12.43
N GLN A 60 17.58 3.14 11.96
CA GLN A 60 17.48 2.82 10.53
C GLN A 60 17.07 4.05 9.71
N PHE A 61 16.18 4.90 10.25
CA PHE A 61 15.77 6.14 9.59
C PHE A 61 16.89 7.16 9.44
N THR A 62 17.88 7.20 10.34
CA THR A 62 19.06 8.09 10.15
C THR A 62 19.91 7.68 8.94
N ARG A 63 19.74 6.44 8.44
CA ARG A 63 20.48 5.88 7.29
C ARG A 63 19.68 5.91 5.99
N ILE A 64 18.56 6.63 5.94
CA ILE A 64 17.71 6.70 4.75
C ILE A 64 18.48 7.12 3.48
N TYR A 65 19.46 8.02 3.61
CA TYR A 65 20.28 8.49 2.51
C TYR A 65 21.28 7.41 2.07
N ASP A 66 21.84 6.64 3.00
CA ASP A 66 22.66 5.47 2.66
C ASP A 66 21.86 4.48 1.81
N TYR A 67 20.61 4.18 2.21
CA TYR A 67 19.73 3.30 1.45
C TYR A 67 19.38 3.87 0.08
N ALA A 68 19.11 5.17 0.00
CA ALA A 68 18.87 5.85 -1.27
C ALA A 68 20.07 5.74 -2.21
N HIS A 69 21.28 5.98 -1.71
CA HIS A 69 22.50 5.82 -2.48
C HIS A 69 22.74 4.37 -2.91
N GLU A 70 22.46 3.40 -2.03
CA GLU A 70 22.60 1.98 -2.35
C GLU A 70 21.61 1.52 -3.43
N LEU A 71 20.38 2.05 -3.44
CA LEU A 71 19.40 1.81 -4.50
C LEU A 71 19.89 2.35 -5.84
N LEU A 72 20.40 3.58 -5.86
CA LEU A 72 20.96 4.19 -7.07
C LEU A 72 22.21 3.46 -7.57
N ARG A 73 23.01 2.92 -6.64
CA ARG A 73 24.19 2.11 -6.98
C ARG A 73 23.80 0.79 -7.63
N CYS A 74 22.77 0.12 -7.12
CA CYS A 74 22.32 -1.18 -7.62
C CYS A 74 21.46 -1.08 -8.89
N ASN A 75 20.71 0.01 -9.05
CA ASN A 75 19.87 0.25 -10.21
C ASN A 75 20.10 1.66 -10.79
N PRO A 76 21.20 1.86 -11.55
CA PRO A 76 21.50 3.14 -12.19
C PRO A 76 20.37 3.58 -13.10
N GLY A 77 19.98 4.85 -13.01
CA GLY A 77 18.84 5.41 -13.74
C GLY A 77 17.51 5.40 -12.97
N SER A 78 17.46 4.80 -11.78
CA SER A 78 16.30 4.96 -10.89
C SER A 78 16.25 6.37 -10.31
N THR A 79 15.04 6.83 -10.01
CA THR A 79 14.82 8.06 -9.25
C THR A 79 14.54 7.74 -7.78
N VAL A 80 15.30 8.37 -6.87
CA VAL A 80 15.04 8.29 -5.43
C VAL A 80 14.94 9.71 -4.87
N LYS A 81 13.79 10.03 -4.24
CA LYS A 81 13.54 11.32 -3.59
C LYS A 81 13.25 11.09 -2.11
N VAL A 82 14.00 11.76 -1.25
CA VAL A 82 13.80 11.73 0.21
C VAL A 82 13.50 13.14 0.68
N LYS A 83 12.30 13.35 1.24
CA LYS A 83 11.90 14.62 1.85
C LYS A 83 12.15 14.57 3.36
N VAL A 84 12.92 15.52 3.86
CA VAL A 84 13.18 15.73 5.28
C VAL A 84 13.00 17.21 5.59
N ASP A 85 12.58 17.50 6.83
CA ASP A 85 12.63 18.85 7.39
C ASP A 85 13.97 19.04 8.13
N SER A 86 14.36 20.29 8.35
CA SER A 86 15.58 20.62 9.11
C SER A 86 15.20 21.44 10.34
N GLU A 87 15.41 20.87 11.53
CA GLU A 87 15.34 21.59 12.80
C GLU A 87 16.74 21.66 13.40
N ASN A 88 17.24 22.87 13.67
CA ASN A 88 18.54 23.11 14.31
C ASN A 88 19.74 22.43 13.62
N GLY A 89 19.72 22.32 12.28
CA GLY A 89 20.79 21.68 11.50
C GLY A 89 20.75 20.15 11.51
N GLN A 90 19.74 19.55 12.16
CA GLN A 90 19.49 18.12 12.13
C GLN A 90 18.32 17.82 11.19
N THR A 91 18.55 16.93 10.21
CA THR A 91 17.49 16.43 9.34
C THR A 91 16.53 15.57 10.15
N ILE A 92 15.28 15.98 10.22
CA ILE A 92 14.19 15.25 10.85
C ILE A 92 13.17 14.86 9.80
N PHE A 93 12.65 13.64 9.91
CA PHE A 93 11.48 13.28 9.12
C PHE A 93 10.24 13.97 9.67
N GLN A 94 9.34 14.35 8.78
CA GLN A 94 7.97 14.67 9.16
C GLN A 94 7.41 13.47 9.90
N ARG A 95 7.01 13.70 11.16
CA ARG A 95 6.37 12.67 11.95
C ARG A 95 5.01 12.39 11.33
N PHE A 96 4.83 11.14 10.90
CA PHE A 96 3.50 10.59 10.64
C PHE A 96 2.73 10.57 11.97
N ASN A 97 1.99 11.65 12.27
CA ASN A 97 1.16 11.70 13.49
C ASN A 97 0.02 10.68 13.43
N TYR A 98 -0.34 10.24 12.22
CA TYR A 98 -1.28 9.17 11.93
C TYR A 98 -0.71 8.29 10.81
N LYS A 99 -1.17 7.03 10.73
CA LYS A 99 -0.73 6.01 9.75
C LYS A 99 -0.47 6.63 8.37
N GLY A 100 0.78 6.55 7.88
CA GLY A 100 1.11 6.97 6.52
C GLY A 100 0.53 6.01 5.47
N GLU A 101 0.48 6.49 4.23
CA GLU A 101 -0.05 5.78 3.07
C GLU A 101 1.09 5.33 2.15
N LEU A 102 1.01 4.08 1.68
CA LEU A 102 1.97 3.52 0.72
C LEU A 102 1.35 3.52 -0.67
N LEU A 103 1.82 4.41 -1.53
CA LEU A 103 1.46 4.44 -2.94
C LEU A 103 2.34 3.45 -3.70
N THR A 104 1.75 2.69 -4.61
CA THR A 104 2.48 1.72 -5.44
C THR A 104 1.95 1.72 -6.86
N VAL A 105 2.86 1.58 -7.81
CA VAL A 105 2.55 1.41 -9.23
C VAL A 105 3.19 0.12 -9.71
N VAL A 106 2.39 -0.71 -10.35
CA VAL A 106 2.82 -1.98 -10.91
C VAL A 106 2.49 -1.96 -12.39
N GLY A 107 3.51 -2.14 -13.22
CA GLY A 107 3.37 -2.28 -14.66
C GLY A 107 3.10 -3.74 -15.03
N ARG A 108 2.36 -3.93 -16.13
CA ARG A 108 2.23 -5.23 -16.79
C ARG A 108 2.97 -5.17 -18.11
N ASP A 109 3.91 -6.09 -18.34
CA ASP A 109 4.65 -6.17 -19.59
C ASP A 109 3.89 -6.96 -20.68
N PRO A 110 4.35 -6.95 -21.95
CA PRO A 110 3.74 -7.74 -23.02
C PRO A 110 3.79 -9.27 -22.80
N ASN A 111 4.62 -9.75 -21.88
CA ASN A 111 4.70 -11.17 -21.49
C ASN A 111 3.80 -11.48 -20.27
N GLU A 112 2.87 -10.58 -19.96
CA GLU A 112 1.94 -10.65 -18.84
C GLU A 112 2.59 -10.66 -17.44
N LYS A 113 3.86 -10.30 -17.33
CA LYS A 113 4.55 -10.20 -16.04
C LYS A 113 4.21 -8.88 -15.37
N MET A 114 3.97 -8.95 -14.06
CA MET A 114 3.73 -7.80 -13.22
C MET A 114 5.05 -7.37 -12.56
N LEU A 115 5.43 -6.11 -12.73
CA LEU A 115 6.70 -5.57 -12.23
C LEU A 115 6.43 -4.29 -11.43
N PRO A 116 6.92 -4.16 -10.18
CA PRO A 116 6.82 -2.91 -9.45
C PRO A 116 7.65 -1.84 -10.18
N LEU A 117 7.03 -0.71 -10.50
CA LEU A 117 7.66 0.40 -11.21
C LEU A 117 8.08 1.51 -10.23
N ALA A 118 7.18 1.88 -9.32
CA ALA A 118 7.42 2.94 -8.35
C ALA A 118 6.65 2.68 -7.05
N TYR A 119 7.19 3.21 -5.95
CA TYR A 119 6.50 3.27 -4.66
C TYR A 119 6.85 4.55 -3.92
N ALA A 120 5.93 5.05 -3.10
CA ALA A 120 6.15 6.22 -2.27
C ALA A 120 5.43 6.08 -0.93
N ILE A 121 6.07 6.54 0.14
CA ILE A 121 5.47 6.61 1.48
C ILE A 121 5.08 8.06 1.74
N MET A 122 3.79 8.31 1.88
CA MET A 122 3.20 9.64 2.00
C MET A 122 2.44 9.79 3.32
N GLU A 123 2.32 11.01 3.84
CA GLU A 123 1.58 11.23 5.09
C GLU A 123 0.07 11.13 4.87
N VAL A 124 -0.40 11.67 3.75
CA VAL A 124 -1.82 11.73 3.39
C VAL A 124 -1.97 11.43 1.91
N GLU A 125 -3.02 10.73 1.55
CA GLU A 125 -3.40 10.49 0.16
C GLU A 125 -4.35 11.61 -0.34
N ASN A 126 -3.79 12.66 -0.93
CA ASN A 126 -4.54 13.80 -1.47
C ASN A 126 -4.09 14.16 -2.91
N LYS A 127 -4.74 15.17 -3.51
CA LYS A 127 -4.44 15.63 -4.88
C LYS A 127 -2.97 16.01 -5.06
N GLU A 128 -2.41 16.80 -4.15
CA GLU A 128 -1.03 17.29 -4.23
C GLU A 128 -0.01 16.14 -4.16
N THR A 129 -0.23 15.18 -3.25
CA THR A 129 0.64 14.00 -3.13
C THR A 129 0.58 13.11 -4.36
N TRP A 130 -0.60 13.01 -4.99
CA TRP A 130 -0.77 12.28 -6.25
C TRP A 130 -0.12 13.00 -7.43
N SER A 131 -0.26 14.33 -7.53
CA SER A 131 0.42 15.14 -8.55
C SER A 131 1.92 14.93 -8.49
N TRP A 132 2.52 15.12 -7.32
CA TRP A 132 3.95 14.93 -7.13
C TRP A 132 4.42 13.52 -7.51
N PHE A 133 3.70 12.49 -7.08
CA PHE A 133 4.07 11.11 -7.36
C PHE A 133 3.92 10.75 -8.85
N LEU A 134 2.85 11.22 -9.50
CA LEU A 134 2.60 10.94 -10.92
C LEU A 134 3.52 11.73 -11.84
N GLU A 135 3.89 12.97 -11.51
CA GLU A 135 4.87 13.75 -12.27
C GLU A 135 6.21 13.01 -12.35
N LEU A 136 6.71 12.50 -11.22
CA LEU A 136 7.94 11.70 -11.18
C LEU A 136 7.81 10.39 -11.97
N LEU A 137 6.69 9.69 -11.83
CA LEU A 137 6.43 8.47 -12.58
C LEU A 137 6.41 8.74 -14.09
N ILE A 138 5.74 9.81 -14.53
CA ILE A 138 5.63 10.17 -15.94
C ILE A 138 7.01 10.51 -16.50
N GLU A 139 7.82 11.26 -15.76
CA GLU A 139 9.21 11.55 -16.13
C GLU A 139 10.02 10.26 -16.29
N ASP A 140 9.98 9.36 -15.29
CA ASP A 140 10.70 8.08 -15.30
C ASP A 140 10.23 7.14 -16.43
N LEU A 141 8.95 7.22 -16.83
CA LEU A 141 8.39 6.44 -17.94
C LEU A 141 8.72 7.02 -19.33
N GLY A 142 9.40 8.17 -19.41
CA GLY A 142 9.79 8.80 -20.68
C GLY A 142 8.84 9.90 -21.16
N GLY A 143 8.03 10.46 -20.26
CA GLY A 143 7.18 11.62 -20.52
C GLY A 143 5.73 11.28 -20.88
N THR A 144 4.94 12.33 -21.05
CA THR A 144 3.49 12.24 -21.32
C THR A 144 3.18 11.54 -22.64
N GLU A 145 3.99 11.72 -23.67
CA GLU A 145 3.80 11.08 -24.98
C GLU A 145 3.85 9.54 -24.90
N VAL A 146 4.75 8.99 -24.08
CA VAL A 146 4.85 7.55 -23.85
C VAL A 146 3.68 7.07 -22.98
N CYS A 147 3.35 7.85 -21.95
CA CYS A 147 2.26 7.52 -21.04
C CYS A 147 0.87 7.58 -21.69
N ASP A 148 0.69 8.42 -22.71
CA ASP A 148 -0.56 8.49 -23.51
C ASP A 148 -0.89 7.15 -24.20
N ALA A 149 0.12 6.32 -24.48
CA ALA A 149 -0.07 4.98 -25.03
C ALA A 149 -0.36 3.91 -23.96
N CYS A 150 -0.31 4.27 -22.68
CA CYS A 150 -0.55 3.36 -21.56
C CYS A 150 -2.01 3.40 -21.09
N THR A 151 -2.43 2.32 -20.44
CA THR A 151 -3.70 2.26 -19.71
C THR A 151 -3.44 2.31 -18.21
N PHE A 152 -3.92 3.34 -17.53
CA PHE A 152 -3.81 3.49 -16.09
C PHE A 152 -5.03 2.87 -15.41
N MET A 153 -4.80 1.94 -14.49
CA MET A 153 -5.85 1.29 -13.71
C MET A 153 -5.72 1.64 -12.23
N SER A 154 -6.75 2.25 -11.64
CA SER A 154 -6.71 2.70 -10.24
C SER A 154 -8.02 2.46 -9.47
N ASP A 155 -8.03 2.68 -8.16
CA ASP A 155 -9.29 2.78 -7.40
C ASP A 155 -10.02 4.11 -7.72
N GLN A 156 -11.27 4.25 -7.26
CA GLN A 156 -12.12 5.44 -7.33
C GLN A 156 -11.70 6.53 -6.33
N GLN A 157 -10.41 6.69 -6.11
CA GLN A 157 -9.89 7.59 -5.11
C GLN A 157 -10.00 9.06 -5.58
N LYS A 158 -10.51 9.93 -4.71
CA LYS A 158 -10.93 11.29 -5.09
C LYS A 158 -9.77 12.23 -5.45
N GLY A 159 -8.57 11.99 -4.89
CA GLY A 159 -7.39 12.79 -5.17
C GLY A 159 -6.74 12.42 -6.50
N LEU A 160 -6.77 11.15 -6.87
CA LEU A 160 -6.06 10.60 -8.03
C LEU A 160 -6.71 10.93 -9.38
N LEU A 161 -8.04 10.75 -9.49
CA LEU A 161 -8.74 10.93 -10.77
C LEU A 161 -8.53 12.32 -11.39
N PRO A 162 -8.69 13.44 -10.64
CA PRO A 162 -8.44 14.77 -11.20
C PRO A 162 -7.01 14.92 -11.72
N VAL A 163 -6.03 14.37 -11.00
CA VAL A 163 -4.61 14.47 -11.38
C VAL A 163 -4.32 13.70 -12.65
N LEU A 164 -4.86 12.48 -12.81
CA LEU A 164 -4.68 11.72 -14.04
C LEU A 164 -5.28 12.42 -15.25
N PHE A 165 -6.46 13.03 -15.12
CA PHE A 165 -7.07 13.80 -16.22
C PHE A 165 -6.33 15.11 -16.51
N GLU A 166 -5.68 15.71 -15.51
CA GLU A 166 -4.86 16.92 -15.70
C GLU A 166 -3.50 16.60 -16.34
N LEU A 167 -2.80 15.55 -15.88
CA LEU A 167 -1.45 15.21 -16.34
C LEU A 167 -1.44 14.36 -17.61
N LEU A 168 -2.43 13.48 -17.79
CA LEU A 168 -2.51 12.50 -18.88
C LEU A 168 -3.92 12.45 -19.49
N PRO A 169 -4.40 13.57 -20.09
CA PRO A 169 -5.77 13.67 -20.60
C PRO A 169 -6.08 12.70 -21.75
N ARG A 170 -5.05 12.18 -22.43
CA ARG A 170 -5.20 11.28 -23.58
C ARG A 170 -5.00 9.81 -23.22
N ALA A 171 -4.38 9.51 -22.08
CA ALA A 171 -4.18 8.15 -21.63
C ALA A 171 -5.52 7.49 -21.29
N GLU A 172 -5.66 6.18 -21.57
CA GLU A 172 -6.84 5.46 -21.12
C GLU A 172 -6.80 5.27 -19.60
N HIS A 173 -7.88 5.66 -18.93
CA HIS A 173 -8.07 5.40 -17.50
C HIS A 173 -9.16 4.37 -17.26
N ARG A 174 -8.92 3.44 -16.33
CA ARG A 174 -9.89 2.44 -15.90
C ARG A 174 -9.90 2.30 -14.39
N PHE A 175 -11.07 1.95 -13.85
CA PHE A 175 -11.22 1.53 -12.47
C PHE A 175 -10.82 0.07 -12.31
N CYS A 176 -10.02 -0.18 -11.29
CA CYS A 176 -9.63 -1.50 -10.86
C CYS A 176 -10.87 -2.27 -10.39
N MET A 177 -11.26 -3.30 -11.14
CA MET A 177 -12.48 -4.05 -10.85
C MET A 177 -12.46 -4.70 -9.46
N ARG A 178 -11.27 -5.09 -8.97
CA ARG A 178 -11.10 -5.62 -7.61
C ARG A 178 -11.53 -4.59 -6.55
N HIS A 179 -11.08 -3.35 -6.67
CA HIS A 179 -11.42 -2.27 -5.72
C HIS A 179 -12.85 -1.79 -5.92
N LEU A 180 -13.29 -1.65 -7.17
CA LEU A 180 -14.67 -1.30 -7.50
C LEU A 180 -15.66 -2.30 -6.86
N TYR A 181 -15.39 -3.60 -7.00
CA TYR A 181 -16.22 -4.64 -6.38
C TYR A 181 -16.13 -4.62 -4.85
N ALA A 182 -14.96 -4.32 -4.26
CA ALA A 182 -14.83 -4.17 -2.82
C ALA A 182 -15.68 -3.01 -2.28
N ASN A 183 -15.67 -1.87 -2.97
CA ASN A 183 -16.49 -0.70 -2.64
C ASN A 183 -17.99 -0.98 -2.84
N PHE A 184 -18.34 -1.67 -3.93
CA PHE A 184 -19.69 -2.15 -4.20
C PHE A 184 -20.21 -3.05 -3.08
N ARG A 185 -19.42 -4.04 -2.65
CA ARG A 185 -19.81 -5.00 -1.60
C ARG A 185 -20.01 -4.35 -0.23
N LYS A 186 -19.27 -3.29 0.08
CA LYS A 186 -19.48 -2.51 1.32
C LYS A 186 -20.86 -1.87 1.35
N LYS A 187 -21.39 -1.44 0.20
CA LYS A 187 -22.73 -0.83 0.09
C LYS A 187 -23.84 -1.87 -0.08
N ILE A 188 -23.57 -2.93 -0.86
CA ILE A 188 -24.59 -3.91 -1.26
C ILE A 188 -24.11 -5.32 -0.90
N GLN A 189 -24.69 -5.88 0.16
CA GLN A 189 -24.31 -7.19 0.68
C GLN A 189 -25.14 -8.31 0.04
N ARG A 190 -24.73 -8.84 -1.13
CA ARG A 190 -25.32 -10.07 -1.73
C ARG A 190 -24.31 -10.87 -2.58
N ALA A 191 -24.31 -12.19 -2.45
CA ALA A 191 -23.37 -13.08 -3.15
C ALA A 191 -23.63 -13.19 -4.67
N HIS A 192 -24.89 -13.22 -5.10
CA HIS A 192 -25.24 -13.43 -6.51
C HIS A 192 -24.88 -12.23 -7.43
N LEU A 193 -24.69 -11.04 -6.85
CA LEU A 193 -24.31 -9.85 -7.61
C LEU A 193 -22.86 -9.87 -8.08
N LYS A 194 -21.99 -10.68 -7.47
CA LYS A 194 -20.58 -10.78 -7.89
C LYS A 194 -20.47 -11.17 -9.36
N THR A 195 -21.17 -12.23 -9.75
CA THR A 195 -21.12 -12.79 -11.10
C THR A 195 -21.66 -11.80 -12.13
N LEU A 196 -22.79 -11.14 -11.82
CA LEU A 196 -23.38 -10.13 -12.72
C LEU A 196 -22.47 -8.90 -12.86
N THR A 197 -21.87 -8.44 -11.76
CA THR A 197 -20.93 -7.31 -11.78
C THR A 197 -19.69 -7.64 -12.61
N TRP A 198 -19.17 -8.86 -12.47
CA TRP A 198 -18.03 -9.32 -13.28
C TRP A 198 -18.39 -9.44 -14.77
N LYS A 199 -19.52 -10.08 -15.10
CA LYS A 199 -20.00 -10.18 -16.50
C LYS A 199 -20.18 -8.82 -17.18
N ALA A 200 -20.72 -7.85 -16.44
CA ALA A 200 -20.84 -6.48 -16.93
C ALA A 200 -19.45 -5.87 -17.18
N ALA A 201 -18.54 -5.93 -16.20
CA ALA A 201 -17.19 -5.37 -16.32
C ALA A 201 -16.37 -6.03 -17.45
N THR A 202 -16.56 -7.32 -17.67
CA THR A 202 -15.82 -8.07 -18.69
C THR A 202 -16.44 -8.02 -20.10
N SER A 203 -17.56 -7.31 -20.27
CA SER A 203 -18.24 -7.22 -21.56
C SER A 203 -17.42 -6.45 -22.59
N THR A 204 -17.21 -7.04 -23.77
CA THR A 204 -16.35 -6.48 -24.82
C THR A 204 -17.02 -5.45 -25.73
N TYR A 205 -18.35 -5.38 -25.73
CA TYR A 205 -19.10 -4.42 -26.55
C TYR A 205 -20.33 -3.85 -25.81
N PRO A 206 -20.78 -2.62 -26.16
CA PRO A 206 -21.81 -1.91 -25.40
C PRO A 206 -23.14 -2.66 -25.27
N GLN A 207 -23.55 -3.42 -26.29
CA GLN A 207 -24.81 -4.16 -26.27
C GLN A 207 -24.78 -5.31 -25.24
N ALA A 208 -23.66 -6.05 -25.15
CA ALA A 208 -23.48 -7.08 -24.12
C ALA A 208 -23.49 -6.46 -22.73
N TRP A 209 -22.73 -5.38 -22.53
CA TRP A 209 -22.70 -4.66 -21.25
C TRP A 209 -24.12 -4.21 -20.83
N LYS A 210 -24.89 -3.63 -21.76
CA LYS A 210 -26.26 -3.17 -21.52
C LYS A 210 -27.18 -4.33 -21.10
N ARG A 211 -27.04 -5.50 -21.72
CA ARG A 211 -27.79 -6.71 -21.34
C ARG A 211 -27.46 -7.14 -19.90
N GLU A 212 -26.19 -7.25 -19.55
CA GLU A 212 -25.78 -7.70 -18.21
C GLU A 212 -26.19 -6.70 -17.11
N ILE A 213 -26.12 -5.41 -17.39
CA ILE A 213 -26.58 -4.35 -16.49
C ILE A 213 -28.12 -4.37 -16.32
N LEU A 214 -28.88 -4.65 -17.38
CA LEU A 214 -30.35 -4.82 -17.28
C LEU A 214 -30.72 -6.07 -16.48
N ASN A 215 -30.04 -7.19 -16.69
CA ASN A 215 -30.21 -8.40 -15.87
C ASN A 215 -29.95 -8.09 -14.38
N MET A 216 -28.95 -7.27 -14.08
CA MET A 216 -28.69 -6.82 -12.71
C MET A 216 -29.83 -5.98 -12.14
N LYS A 217 -30.47 -5.13 -12.95
CA LYS A 217 -31.62 -4.30 -12.53
C LYS A 217 -32.80 -5.16 -12.07
N GLU A 218 -33.07 -6.27 -12.75
CA GLU A 218 -34.13 -7.22 -12.38
C GLU A 218 -33.85 -7.87 -11.02
N VAL A 219 -32.60 -8.18 -10.73
CA VAL A 219 -32.19 -8.81 -9.46
C VAL A 219 -32.08 -7.79 -8.32
N ASN A 220 -31.54 -6.61 -8.59
CA ASN A 220 -31.31 -5.56 -7.61
C ASN A 220 -31.18 -4.17 -8.27
N VAL A 221 -32.22 -3.36 -8.11
CA VAL A 221 -32.29 -1.99 -8.65
C VAL A 221 -31.22 -1.07 -8.06
N GLU A 222 -30.84 -1.25 -6.79
CA GLU A 222 -29.82 -0.42 -6.13
C GLU A 222 -28.42 -0.70 -6.68
N ALA A 223 -28.12 -1.97 -6.97
CA ALA A 223 -26.88 -2.38 -7.62
C ALA A 223 -26.75 -1.80 -9.03
N TYR A 224 -27.84 -1.85 -9.80
CA TYR A 224 -27.93 -1.21 -11.10
C TYR A 224 -27.65 0.29 -11.00
N LYS A 225 -28.32 0.99 -10.07
CA LYS A 225 -28.13 2.44 -9.88
C LYS A 225 -26.69 2.80 -9.51
N TYR A 226 -26.00 1.96 -8.74
CA TYR A 226 -24.61 2.20 -8.37
C TYR A 226 -23.66 2.09 -9.59
N LEU A 227 -23.83 1.06 -10.43
CA LEU A 227 -22.91 0.83 -11.55
C LEU A 227 -23.20 1.69 -12.77
N ILE A 228 -24.47 2.07 -13.03
CA ILE A 228 -24.83 2.87 -14.22
C ILE A 228 -24.21 4.28 -14.20
N VAL A 229 -23.89 4.79 -13.01
CA VAL A 229 -23.22 6.09 -12.82
C VAL A 229 -21.75 6.02 -13.25
N ILE A 230 -21.16 4.82 -13.27
CA ILE A 230 -19.78 4.61 -13.68
C ILE A 230 -19.76 4.45 -15.20
N PRO A 231 -19.10 5.34 -15.95
CA PRO A 231 -19.01 5.23 -17.39
C PRO A 231 -18.44 3.85 -17.80
N PRO A 232 -19.03 3.17 -18.80
CA PRO A 232 -18.58 1.85 -19.24
C PRO A 232 -17.12 1.84 -19.71
N ARG A 233 -16.65 2.97 -20.25
CA ARG A 233 -15.25 3.16 -20.67
C ARG A 233 -14.26 3.07 -19.52
N LEU A 234 -14.72 3.28 -18.28
CA LEU A 234 -13.91 3.25 -17.07
C LEU A 234 -13.99 1.91 -16.34
N SER A 235 -14.76 0.90 -16.80
CA SER A 235 -14.75 -0.44 -16.19
C SER A 235 -13.79 -1.37 -16.95
N SER A 236 -12.83 -1.99 -16.25
CA SER A 236 -11.84 -2.90 -16.84
C SER A 236 -12.24 -4.39 -16.79
N ASN A 237 -11.75 -5.14 -17.79
CA ASN A 237 -11.56 -6.59 -17.78
C ASN A 237 -10.37 -6.96 -16.89
#